data_AF-A0A2T2PR74-F1
#
_entry.id   AF-A0A2T2PR74-F1
#
_cell.length_a   1.000
_cell.length_b   1.000
_cell.length_c   1.000
_cell.angle_alpha   90.00
_cell.angle_beta   90.00
_cell.angle_gamma   90.00
#
_symmetry.space_group_name_H-M   'P 1'
#
loop_
_entity.id
_entity.type
_entity.pdbx_description
1 polymer ?
#
loop_
_entity_poly.entity_id
_entity_poly.type
_entity_poly.pdbx_seq_one_letter_code
_entity_poly.pdbx_strand_id
1 'polypeptide(L)' 'MRAQRVWKVNGDASIGQLQSRLDDLNKRLGQLESQHPDSWKLEELRASALSLSREIDDIRCAEATAALSELLRK' A
#
# COMPACT_ATOMS: atom_id res chain seq x y z
N MET A 1 25.41 8.67 -11.22
CA MET A 1 24.44 9.05 -10.16
C MET A 1 23.65 7.82 -9.77
N ARG A 2 23.87 7.25 -8.58
CA ARG A 2 23.08 6.11 -8.09
C ARG A 2 21.83 6.71 -7.45
N ALA A 3 20.69 6.65 -8.15
CA ALA A 3 19.42 7.09 -7.59
C ALA A 3 19.09 6.17 -6.41
N GLN A 4 19.42 6.61 -5.18
CA GLN A 4 18.86 5.99 -4.00
C GLN A 4 17.37 6.29 -4.05
N ARG A 5 16.58 5.27 -4.40
CA ARG A 5 15.13 5.31 -4.20
C ARG A 5 14.93 5.34 -2.69
N VAL A 6 14.74 6.55 -2.16
CA VAL A 6 14.38 6.73 -0.76
C VAL A 6 12.91 6.33 -0.66
N TRP A 7 12.66 5.13 -0.13
CA TRP A 7 11.32 4.67 0.20
C TRP A 7 10.80 5.54 1.35
N LYS A 8 9.91 6.48 1.05
CA LYS A 8 9.35 7.38 2.08
C LYS A 8 8.20 6.66 2.76
N VAL A 9 8.52 6.02 3.87
CA VAL A 9 7.53 5.38 4.74
C VAL A 9 6.90 6.41 5.68
N ASN A 10 5.57 6.48 5.68
CA ASN A 10 4.83 7.21 6.72
C ASN A 10 4.88 6.38 8.00
N GLY A 11 5.79 6.75 8.91
CA GLY A 11 6.22 5.92 10.04
C GLY A 11 5.21 5.64 11.15
N ASP A 12 3.98 6.18 11.09
CA ASP A 12 2.99 6.03 12.17
C ASP A 12 2.00 4.90 11.96
N ALA A 13 1.80 4.43 10.71
CA ALA A 13 0.84 3.36 10.42
C ALA A 13 1.57 2.01 10.36
N SER A 14 1.16 1.06 11.20
CA SER A 14 1.65 -0.33 11.07
C SER A 14 1.13 -0.96 9.77
N ILE A 15 1.94 -1.83 9.14
CA ILE A 15 1.52 -2.61 7.96
C ILE A 15 0.18 -3.31 8.22
N GLY A 16 -0.04 -3.86 9.42
CA GLY A 16 -1.30 -4.52 9.78
C GLY A 16 -2.53 -3.59 9.76
N GLN A 17 -2.38 -2.34 10.19
CA GLN A 17 -3.45 -1.33 10.11
C GLN A 17 -3.73 -0.96 8.65
N LEU A 18 -2.69 -0.81 7.82
CA LEU A 18 -2.86 -0.54 6.39
C LEU A 18 -3.54 -1.73 5.70
N GLN A 19 -3.10 -2.96 5.93
CA GLN A 19 -3.76 -4.15 5.40
C GLN A 19 -5.24 -4.23 5.78
N SER A 20 -5.58 -3.96 7.05
CA SER A 20 -6.97 -3.94 7.50
C SER A 20 -7.81 -2.87 6.78
N ARG A 21 -7.23 -1.68 6.53
CA ARG A 21 -7.90 -0.62 5.75
C ARG A 21 -8.05 -1.00 4.27
N LEU A 22 -7.08 -1.69 3.69
CA LEU A 22 -7.15 -2.19 2.31
C LEU A 22 -8.28 -3.21 2.17
N ASP A 23 -8.39 -4.14 3.11
CA ASP A 23 -9.44 -5.15 3.12
C ASP A 23 -10.83 -4.52 3.22
N ASP A 24 -10.99 -3.49 4.06
CA ASP A 24 -12.25 -2.76 4.18
C ASP A 24 -12.60 -2.01 2.88
N LEU A 25 -11.61 -1.34 2.27
CA LEU A 25 -11.78 -0.69 0.97
C LEU A 25 -12.20 -1.69 -0.11
N ASN A 26 -11.52 -2.83 -0.22
CA ASN A 26 -11.82 -3.86 -1.21
C ASN A 26 -13.22 -4.46 -1.01
N LYS A 27 -13.67 -4.66 0.24
CA LYS A 27 -15.05 -5.09 0.53
C LYS A 27 -16.07 -4.07 0.05
N ARG A 28 -15.85 -2.79 0.34
CA ARG A 28 -16.75 -1.69 -0.10
C ARG A 28 -16.76 -1.56 -1.62
N LEU A 29 -15.61 -1.77 -2.25
CA LEU A 29 -15.47 -1.79 -3.71
C LEU A 29 -16.31 -2.92 -4.32
N GLY A 30 -16.14 -4.17 -3.85
CA GLY A 30 -16.92 -5.30 -4.38
C GLY A 30 -18.43 -5.18 -4.16
N GLN A 31 -18.85 -4.62 -3.01
CA GLN A 31 -20.26 -4.30 -2.77
C GLN A 31 -20.79 -3.26 -3.75
N LEU A 32 -20.03 -2.18 -3.98
CA LEU A 32 -20.44 -1.11 -4.88
C LEU A 32 -20.42 -1.54 -6.34
N GLU A 33 -19.43 -2.33 -6.78
CA GLU A 33 -19.37 -2.87 -8.14
C GLU A 33 -20.57 -3.75 -8.45
N SER A 34 -21.02 -4.54 -7.47
CA SER A 34 -22.18 -5.42 -7.61
C SER A 34 -23.50 -4.66 -7.71
N GLN A 35 -23.62 -3.51 -7.03
CA GLN A 35 -24.87 -2.73 -6.98
C GLN A 35 -24.94 -1.64 -8.05
N HIS A 36 -23.81 -1.00 -8.34
CA HIS A 36 -23.70 0.19 -9.17
C HIS A 36 -22.37 0.16 -9.97
N PRO A 37 -22.26 -0.71 -10.98
CA PRO A 37 -21.01 -0.93 -11.73
C PRO A 37 -20.50 0.31 -12.47
N ASP A 38 -21.38 1.27 -12.77
CA ASP A 38 -21.03 2.53 -13.46
C ASP A 38 -20.83 3.72 -12.51
N SER A 39 -20.76 3.47 -11.20
CA SER A 39 -20.60 4.53 -10.21
C SER A 39 -19.20 5.16 -10.30
N TRP A 40 -19.13 6.48 -10.44
CA TRP A 40 -17.86 7.23 -10.38
C TRP A 40 -17.08 7.01 -9.07
N LYS A 41 -17.78 6.66 -7.98
CA LYS A 41 -17.16 6.33 -6.67
C LYS A 41 -16.28 5.09 -6.74
N LEU A 42 -16.47 4.21 -7.73
CA LEU A 42 -15.60 3.05 -7.94
C LEU A 42 -14.19 3.46 -8.27
N GLU A 43 -14.00 4.45 -9.14
CA GLU A 43 -12.67 4.94 -9.49
C GLU A 43 -11.96 5.59 -8.30
N GLU A 44 -12.70 6.33 -7.47
CA GLU A 44 -12.15 6.91 -6.23
C GLU A 44 -11.72 5.82 -5.24
N LEU A 45 -12.54 4.78 -5.04
CA LEU A 45 -12.21 3.66 -4.17
C LEU A 45 -11.03 2.84 -4.73
N ARG A 46 -10.95 2.60 -6.05
CA ARG A 46 -9.84 1.91 -6.71
C ARG A 46 -8.55 2.70 -6.55
N ALA A 47 -8.59 4.00 -6.77
CA ALA A 47 -7.44 4.88 -6.57
C ALA A 47 -6.95 4.84 -5.11
N SER A 48 -7.88 4.84 -4.15
CA SER A 48 -7.57 4.75 -2.72
C SER A 48 -6.94 3.39 -2.35
N ALA A 49 -7.50 2.29 -2.85
CA ALA A 49 -6.96 0.94 -2.63
C ALA A 49 -5.57 0.77 -3.27
N LEU A 50 -5.37 1.32 -4.46
CA LEU A 50 -4.07 1.32 -5.15
C LEU A 50 -3.02 2.13 -4.37
N SER A 51 -3.40 3.31 -3.88
CA SER A 51 -2.51 4.15 -3.06
C SER A 51 -2.06 3.41 -1.80
N LEU A 52 -2.99 2.76 -1.11
CA LEU A 52 -2.68 2.03 0.12
C LEU A 52 -1.83 0.78 -0.15
N SER A 53 -2.06 0.10 -1.27
CA SER A 53 -1.25 -1.04 -1.69
C SER A 53 0.20 -0.63 -1.94
N ARG A 54 0.41 0.52 -2.62
CA ARG A 54 1.75 1.08 -2.84
C ARG A 54 2.44 1.46 -1.54
N GLU A 55 1.71 2.04 -0.59
CA GLU A 55 2.28 2.37 0.73
C GLU A 55 2.75 1.12 1.48
N ILE A 56 1.97 0.04 1.46
CA ILE A 56 2.37 -1.26 2.04
C ILE A 56 3.64 -1.80 1.36
N ASP A 57 3.69 -1.75 0.03
CA ASP A 57 4.84 -2.23 -0.74
C ASP A 57 6.10 -1.40 -0.47
N ASP A 58 5.97 -0.08 -0.36
CA ASP A 58 7.07 0.82 -0.02
C ASP A 58 7.64 0.51 1.37
N ILE A 59 6.78 0.24 2.37
CA ILE A 59 7.22 -0.18 3.70
C ILE A 59 7.99 -1.50 3.63
N ARG A 60 7.42 -2.52 2.98
CA ARG A 60 8.06 -3.84 2.85
C ARG A 60 9.39 -3.76 2.11
N CYS A 61 9.48 -2.93 1.08
CA CYS A 61 10.72 -2.71 0.34
C CYS A 61 11.78 -2.01 1.19
N ALA A 62 11.38 -1.04 2.02
CA ALA A 62 12.27 -0.39 2.97
C ALA A 62 12.81 -1.39 4.00
N GLU A 63 11.96 -2.22 4.59
CA GLU A 63 12.32 -3.27 5.56
C GLU A 63 13.28 -4.30 4.93
N ALA A 64 12.98 -4.79 3.73
CA ALA A 64 13.84 -5.73 3.01
C ALA A 64 15.21 -5.13 2.66
N THR A 65 15.23 -3.85 2.25
CA THR A 65 16.48 -3.13 1.94
C THR A 65 17.33 -2.96 3.19
N ALA A 66 16.72 -2.65 4.33
CA ALA A 66 17.41 -2.54 5.61
C ALA A 66 17.99 -3.90 6.05
N ALA A 67 17.19 -4.98 5.97
CA ALA A 67 17.63 -6.32 6.32
C ALA A 67 18.80 -6.80 5.44
N LEU A 68 18.74 -6.56 4.12
CA LEU A 68 19.83 -6.87 3.19
C LEU A 68 21.09 -6.07 3.53
N SER A 69 20.95 -4.79 3.85
CA SER A 69 22.08 -3.93 4.22
C SER A 69 22.80 -4.43 5.47
N GLU A 70 22.05 -4.93 6.47
CA GLU A 70 22.64 -5.51 7.67
C GLU A 70 23.32 -6.87 7.40
N LEU A 71 22.77 -7.68 6.49
CA LEU A 71 23.41 -8.94 6.07
C LEU A 71 24.76 -8.68 5.39
N LEU A 72 24.81 -7.71 4.45
CA LEU A 72 26.01 -7.39 3.68
C LEU A 72 27.12 -6.70 4.50
N ARG A 73 26.79 -6.22 5.71
CA ARG A 73 27.76 -5.61 6.63
C ARG A 73 28.54 -6.65 7.44
N LYS A 74 28.08 -7.92 7.45
CA LYS A 74 28.73 -9.05 8.11
C LYS A 74 29.70 -9.74 7.17
#